data_AF-A0A961SR25-F1
#
_entry.id   AF-A0A961SR25-F1
#
_cell.length_a   1.000
_cell.length_b   1.000
_cell.length_c   1.000
_cell.angle_alpha   90.00
_cell.angle_beta   90.00
_cell.angle_gamma   90.00
#
_symmetry.space_group_name_H-M   'P 1'
#
loop_
_entity.id
_entity.type
_entity.pdbx_description
1 polymer ?
#
loop_
_entity_poly.entity_id
_entity_poly.type
_entity_poly.pdbx_seq_one_letter_code
_entity_poly.pdbx_strand_id
1 'polypeptide(L)'
;MTKNITLAIDEELLDKVRVLAAIKRTSVNEMVRNYLARLVEQEKQPDAVTEELLRLARESKGRMGDWRPSREETYSGEPRFDRWR
;
A
#
# COMPACT_ATOMS: atom_id res chain seq x y z
N MET A 1 -14.17 19.27 -10.16
CA MET A 1 -14.58 20.52 -9.47
C MET A 1 -13.96 20.54 -8.08
N THR A 2 -13.43 21.68 -7.66
CA THR A 2 -12.89 21.87 -6.31
C THR A 2 -14.02 22.01 -5.29
N LYS A 3 -13.90 21.36 -4.14
CA LYS A 3 -14.83 21.48 -3.00
C LYS A 3 -14.07 22.03 -1.80
N ASN A 4 -14.72 22.91 -1.05
CA ASN A 4 -14.14 23.49 0.17
C ASN A 4 -14.54 22.65 1.38
N ILE A 5 -13.62 22.55 2.33
CA ILE A 5 -13.84 21.92 3.64
C ILE A 5 -13.57 22.96 4.73
N THR A 6 -14.35 22.94 5.80
CA THR A 6 -14.13 23.76 6.99
C THR A 6 -13.57 22.87 8.08
N LEU A 7 -12.45 23.27 8.69
CA LEU A 7 -11.77 22.53 9.74
C LEU A 7 -11.64 23.40 10.99
N ALA A 8 -12.07 22.87 12.13
CA ALA A 8 -11.76 23.47 13.42
C ALA A 8 -10.35 23.06 13.83
N ILE A 9 -9.53 24.02 14.24
CA ILE A 9 -8.16 23.81 14.70
C ILE A 9 -7.86 24.78 15.84
N ASP A 10 -7.00 24.37 16.75
CA ASP A 10 -6.45 25.24 17.78
C ASP A 10 -5.76 26.48 17.17
N GLU A 11 -5.97 27.64 17.79
CA GLU A 11 -5.48 28.92 17.27
C GLU A 11 -3.95 29.02 17.31
N GLU A 12 -3.33 28.59 18.41
CA GLU A 12 -1.86 28.60 18.51
C GLU A 12 -1.22 27.66 17.49
N LEU A 13 -1.85 26.51 17.25
CA LEU A 13 -1.40 25.57 16.24
C LEU A 13 -1.51 26.18 14.84
N LEU A 14 -2.61 26.86 14.53
CA LEU A 14 -2.79 27.52 13.24
C LEU A 14 -1.68 28.55 12.97
N ASP A 15 -1.31 29.34 13.97
CA ASP A 15 -0.24 30.34 13.83
C ASP A 15 1.13 29.71 13.63
N LYS A 16 1.46 28.65 14.39
CA LYS A 16 2.69 27.88 14.20
C LYS A 16 2.76 27.28 12.78
N VAL A 17 1.65 26.74 12.27
CA VAL A 17 1.57 26.16 10.92
C VAL A 17 1.68 27.23 9.84
N ARG A 18 1.14 28.44 10.04
CA ARG A 18 1.31 29.56 9.11
C ARG A 18 2.77 29.99 8.96
N VAL A 19 3.49 30.11 10.08
CA VAL A 19 4.93 30.41 10.07
C VAL A 19 5.69 29.31 9.31
N LEU A 20 5.37 28.05 9.60
CA LEU A 20 5.99 26.91 8.92
C LEU A 20 5.71 26.91 7.40
N ALA A 21 4.48 27.22 6.99
CA ALA A 21 4.09 27.31 5.59
C ALA A 21 4.87 28.42 4.87
N ALA A 22 5.04 29.58 5.51
CA ALA A 22 5.83 30.69 4.97
C ALA A 22 7.31 30.31 4.78
N ILE A 23 7.92 29.67 5.79
CA ILE A 23 9.30 29.15 5.70
C ILE A 23 9.44 28.17 4.52
N LYS A 24 8.45 27.30 4.33
CA LYS A 24 8.41 26.31 3.24
C LYS A 24 7.94 26.88 1.90
N ARG A 25 7.67 28.19 1.79
CA ARG A 25 7.14 28.86 0.59
C ARG A 25 5.88 28.19 0.03
N THR A 26 4.99 27.74 0.92
CA THR A 26 3.72 27.08 0.60
C THR A 26 2.58 27.70 1.42
N SER A 27 1.37 27.15 1.33
CA SER A 27 0.21 27.57 2.12
C SER A 27 -0.28 26.43 3.01
N VAL A 28 -1.00 26.77 4.10
CA VAL A 28 -1.66 25.79 4.96
C VAL A 28 -2.62 24.91 4.15
N ASN A 29 -3.38 25.51 3.23
CA ASN A 29 -4.30 24.78 2.37
C ASN A 29 -3.60 23.79 1.42
N GLU A 30 -2.41 24.13 0.94
CA GLU A 30 -1.60 23.22 0.13
C GLU A 30 -1.02 22.09 0.98
N MET A 31 -0.54 22.39 2.19
CA MET A 31 -0.08 21.37 3.13
C MET A 31 -1.18 20.37 3.49
N VAL A 32 -2.40 20.85 3.79
CA VAL A 32 -3.55 19.99 4.08
C VAL A 32 -3.93 19.14 2.86
N ARG A 33 -3.99 19.75 1.66
CA ARG A 33 -4.28 19.00 0.42
C ARG A 33 -3.25 17.90 0.17
N ASN A 34 -1.96 18.21 0.32
CA ASN A 34 -0.89 17.24 0.13
C ASN A 34 -0.91 16.13 1.19
N TYR A 35 -1.22 16.47 2.44
CA TYR A 35 -1.38 15.48 3.51
C TYR A 35 -2.52 14.51 3.21
N LEU A 36 -3.70 15.02 2.87
CA LEU A 36 -4.86 14.18 2.54
C LEU A 36 -4.62 13.33 1.29
N ALA A 37 -3.95 13.87 0.27
CA ALA A 37 -3.59 13.12 -0.93
C ALA A 37 -2.66 11.94 -0.60
N ARG A 38 -1.62 12.18 0.22
CA ARG A 38 -0.70 11.13 0.66
C ARG A 38 -1.38 10.08 1.53
N LEU A 39 -2.27 10.50 2.42
CA LEU A 39 -3.03 9.58 3.26
C LEU A 39 -3.91 8.66 2.40
N VAL A 40 -4.62 9.23 1.42
CA VAL A 40 -5.41 8.43 0.48
C VAL A 40 -4.53 7.51 -0.35
N GLU A 41 -3.35 7.95 -0.80
CA GLU A 41 -2.42 7.09 -1.55
C GLU A 41 -1.89 5.92 -0.71
N GLN A 42 -1.62 6.15 0.58
CA GLN A 42 -1.22 5.10 1.52
C GLN A 42 -2.32 4.05 1.70
N GLU A 43 -3.58 4.49 1.85
CA GLU A 43 -4.73 3.59 1.98
C GLU A 43 -5.12 2.91 0.64
N LYS A 44 -4.86 3.59 -0.48
CA LYS A 44 -5.04 3.08 -1.84
C LYS A 44 -3.89 2.24 -2.35
N GLN A 45 -2.89 1.94 -1.52
CA GLN A 45 -2.05 0.79 -1.76
C GLN A 45 -2.73 -0.41 -1.08
N PRO A 46 -3.73 -1.09 -1.71
CA PRO A 46 -3.80 -2.52 -1.49
C PRO A 46 -2.44 -3.00 -1.96
N ASP A 47 -1.63 -3.46 -1.00
CA ASP A 47 -0.24 -3.80 -1.18
C ASP A 47 -0.06 -4.45 -2.56
N ALA A 48 0.47 -3.73 -3.54
CA ALA A 48 0.33 -4.12 -4.95
C ALA A 48 0.96 -5.51 -5.19
N VAL A 49 1.94 -5.82 -4.33
CA VAL A 49 2.53 -7.14 -4.12
C VAL A 49 1.50 -8.18 -3.68
N THR A 50 0.66 -7.86 -2.70
CA THR A 50 -0.46 -8.71 -2.24
C THR A 50 -1.51 -8.89 -3.34
N GLU A 51 -1.93 -7.84 -4.07
CA GLU A 51 -2.90 -8.01 -5.17
C GLU A 51 -2.34 -8.88 -6.29
N GLU A 52 -1.07 -8.66 -6.65
CA GLU A 52 -0.38 -9.45 -7.66
C GLU A 52 -0.18 -10.90 -7.20
N LEU A 53 0.20 -11.12 -5.93
CA LEU A 53 0.30 -12.45 -5.34
C LEU A 53 -1.05 -13.18 -5.39
N LEU A 54 -2.13 -12.49 -5.02
CA LEU A 54 -3.48 -13.06 -5.06
C LEU A 54 -3.93 -13.34 -6.51
N ARG A 55 -3.55 -12.49 -7.47
CA ARG A 55 -3.79 -12.73 -8.90
C ARG A 55 -3.07 -13.98 -9.38
N LEU A 56 -1.77 -14.11 -9.10
CA LEU A 56 -0.96 -15.28 -9.42
C LEU A 56 -1.50 -16.56 -8.76
N ALA A 57 -1.95 -16.48 -7.51
CA ALA A 57 -2.55 -17.61 -6.80
C ALA A 57 -3.85 -18.08 -7.48
N ARG A 58 -4.73 -17.14 -7.89
CA ARG A 58 -5.98 -17.46 -8.60
C ARG A 58 -5.74 -18.04 -9.99
N GLU A 59 -4.78 -17.49 -10.73
CA GLU A 59 -4.45 -17.94 -12.10
C GLU A 59 -3.56 -19.19 -12.13
N SER A 60 -2.97 -19.59 -11.01
CA SER A 60 -2.13 -20.76 -10.92
C SER A 60 -2.85 -22.02 -11.41
N LYS A 61 -2.17 -22.77 -12.29
CA LYS A 61 -2.58 -24.10 -12.73
C LYS A 61 -2.19 -25.21 -11.75
N GLY A 62 -1.46 -24.87 -10.68
CA GLY A 62 -1.09 -25.81 -9.63
C GLY A 62 -2.35 -26.30 -8.91
N ARG A 63 -2.71 -27.57 -9.11
CA ARG A 63 -3.82 -28.23 -8.41
C ARG A 63 -3.23 -29.34 -7.57
N MET A 64 -2.87 -28.99 -6.34
CA MET A 64 -2.03 -29.86 -5.52
C MET A 64 -2.80 -30.97 -4.76
N GLY A 65 -4.14 -30.93 -4.72
CA GLY A 65 -4.92 -31.92 -3.98
C GLY A 65 -4.39 -32.14 -2.56
N ASP A 66 -4.24 -33.40 -2.16
CA ASP A 66 -3.72 -33.79 -0.84
C ASP A 66 -2.19 -33.89 -0.78
N TRP A 67 -1.50 -33.81 -1.91
CA TRP A 67 -0.05 -33.95 -1.93
C TRP A 67 0.62 -32.70 -1.37
N ARG A 68 1.64 -32.92 -0.54
CA ARG A 68 2.49 -31.87 0.02
C ARG A 68 3.94 -32.32 -0.07
N PRO A 69 4.86 -31.44 -0.50
CA PRO A 69 6.27 -31.81 -0.54
C PRO A 69 6.79 -31.98 0.88
N SER A 70 7.65 -32.98 1.08
CA SER A 70 8.45 -33.09 2.29
C SER A 70 9.51 -31.98 2.35
N ARG A 71 10.07 -31.77 3.53
CA ARG A 71 11.12 -30.77 3.74
C ARG A 71 12.34 -31.11 2.88
N GLU A 72 12.74 -32.38 2.88
CA GLU A 72 13.89 -32.91 2.15
C GLU A 72 13.73 -32.69 0.64
N GLU A 73 12.54 -32.96 0.08
CA GLU A 73 12.22 -32.69 -1.33
C GLU A 73 12.24 -31.20 -1.68
N THR A 74 11.96 -30.33 -0.70
CA THR A 74 11.95 -28.88 -0.90
C THR A 74 13.37 -28.31 -1.02
N TYR A 75 14.36 -28.97 -0.42
CA TYR A 75 15.77 -28.57 -0.43
C TYR A 75 16.65 -29.40 -1.38
N SER A 76 16.09 -30.41 -2.07
CA SER A 76 16.87 -31.32 -2.92
C SER A 76 17.41 -30.67 -4.21
N GLY A 77 16.85 -29.53 -4.63
CA GLY A 77 17.20 -28.86 -5.89
C GLY A 77 16.63 -29.52 -7.15
N GLU A 78 15.88 -30.61 -7.00
CA GLU A 78 15.24 -31.32 -8.11
C GLU A 78 13.99 -30.56 -8.62
N PRO A 79 13.65 -30.64 -9.92
CA PRO A 79 12.41 -30.07 -10.45
C PRO A 79 11.17 -30.67 -9.76
N ARG A 80 10.35 -29.80 -9.15
CA ARG A 80 9.25 -30.17 -8.25
C ARG A 80 7.88 -30.31 -8.92
N PHE A 81 7.68 -29.63 -10.04
CA PHE A 81 6.36 -29.49 -10.68
C PHE A 81 6.08 -30.58 -11.72
N ASP A 82 7.07 -31.41 -12.04
CA ASP A 82 7.00 -32.42 -13.11
C ASP A 82 6.55 -33.79 -12.57
N ARG A 83 6.43 -33.91 -11.24
CA ARG A 83 6.07 -35.15 -10.52
C ARG A 83 4.57 -35.36 -10.35
N TRP A 84 3.77 -34.42 -10.83
CA TRP A 84 2.31 -34.47 -10.82
C TRP A 84 1.83 -35.18 -12.09
N ARG A 85 1.90 -36.50 -12.11
CA ARG A 85 1.23 -37.31 -13.12
C ARG A 85 0.51 -38.47 -12.45
#